data_AF-A0A2W1BGJ4-F1
#
_entry.id   AF-A0A2W1BGJ4-F1
#
_cell.length_a   1.000
_cell.length_b   1.000
_cell.length_c   1.000
_cell.angle_alpha   90.00
_cell.angle_beta   90.00
_cell.angle_gamma   90.00
#
_symmetry.space_group_name_H-M   'P 1'
#
loop_
_entity.id
_entity.type
_entity.pdbx_description
1 polymer ?
#
loop_
_entity_poly.entity_id
_entity_poly.type
_entity_poly.pdbx_seq_one_letter_code
_entity_poly.pdbx_strand_id
1 'polypeptide(L)'
;MNTERPKIIEFNKKYVSNLTLSSRRVSRRDERHYVELYIETLFTITNNFKLDFYFYQFLTNRYQPSFVEVHFNFCELLEKDRLFFGPALKKALGNHTCPIPPGNYDLRNMSILETPNGFPFTKGRIYCNGSVTENGVSHFVLYASIDMELKTIRI
;
A
#
# COMPACT_ATOMS: atom_id res chain seq x y z
N MET A 1 -11.86 -1.92 5.75
CA MET A 1 -10.73 -1.99 6.71
C MET A 1 -10.42 -0.60 7.26
N ASN A 2 -10.05 -0.48 8.53
CA ASN A 2 -9.51 0.75 9.10
C ASN A 2 -7.97 0.72 8.98
N THR A 3 -7.38 1.83 8.54
CA THR A 3 -5.93 1.96 8.38
C THR A 3 -5.45 3.23 9.07
N GLU A 4 -4.55 3.12 10.03
CA GLU A 4 -4.11 4.22 10.88
C GLU A 4 -2.58 4.26 10.98
N ARG A 5 -2.06 5.39 11.49
CA ARG A 5 -0.63 5.56 11.83
C ARG A 5 0.34 5.14 10.70
N PRO A 6 0.15 5.65 9.48
CA PRO A 6 1.12 5.41 8.42
C PRO A 6 2.49 5.97 8.84
N LYS A 7 3.54 5.22 8.51
CA LYS A 7 4.92 5.61 8.76
C LYS A 7 5.76 5.24 7.55
N ILE A 8 6.39 6.24 6.95
CA ILE A 8 7.49 6.02 6.01
C ILE A 8 8.73 5.72 6.85
N ILE A 9 9.34 4.57 6.60
CA ILE A 9 10.52 4.11 7.35
C ILE A 9 11.76 4.57 6.60
N GLU A 10 11.82 4.29 5.29
CA GLU A 10 12.94 4.68 4.44
C GLU A 10 12.50 4.74 2.98
N PHE A 11 13.15 5.58 2.17
CA PHE A 11 13.04 5.53 0.71
C PHE A 11 14.32 6.02 0.05
N ASN A 12 14.57 5.53 -1.15
CA ASN A 12 15.79 5.78 -1.90
C ASN A 12 15.61 6.98 -2.84
N LYS A 13 16.39 8.04 -2.58
CA LYS A 13 16.39 9.27 -3.37
C LYS A 13 16.85 9.13 -4.82
N LYS A 14 17.48 8.00 -5.20
CA LYS A 14 17.74 7.66 -6.61
C LYS A 14 16.43 7.48 -7.39
N TYR A 15 15.39 6.97 -6.75
CA TYR A 15 14.14 6.57 -7.39
C TYR A 15 12.94 7.44 -6.99
N VAL A 16 12.93 7.97 -5.76
CA VAL A 16 11.81 8.75 -5.21
C VAL A 16 12.37 9.99 -4.55
N SER A 17 12.05 11.18 -5.06
CA SER A 17 12.54 12.44 -4.48
C SER A 17 11.72 12.86 -3.25
N ASN A 18 10.41 12.60 -3.28
CA ASN A 18 9.50 12.91 -2.19
C ASN A 18 8.44 11.82 -2.01
N LEU A 19 8.12 11.52 -0.75
CA LEU A 19 7.13 10.53 -0.36
C LEU A 19 6.42 11.02 0.89
N THR A 20 5.11 11.11 0.84
CA THR A 20 4.27 11.41 2.01
C THR A 20 3.12 10.42 2.04
N LEU A 21 2.95 9.77 3.18
CA LEU A 21 1.88 8.81 3.42
C LEU A 21 1.07 9.29 4.61
N SER A 22 -0.21 9.55 4.40
CA SER A 22 -1.12 9.99 5.44
C SER A 22 -2.36 9.10 5.48
N SER A 23 -3.03 9.09 6.62
CA SER A 23 -4.32 8.45 6.78
C SER A 23 -5.23 9.46 7.42
N ARG A 24 -6.39 9.66 6.79
CA ARG A 24 -7.40 10.61 7.26
C ARG A 24 -8.76 9.95 7.35
N ARG A 25 -9.53 10.43 8.31
CA ARG A 25 -10.95 10.11 8.45
C ARG A 25 -11.76 11.35 8.12
N VAL A 26 -12.69 11.22 7.19
CA VAL A 26 -13.47 12.37 6.67
C VAL A 26 -14.43 12.92 7.72
N SER A 27 -14.99 12.07 8.58
CA SER A 27 -15.92 12.48 9.63
C SER A 27 -15.87 11.55 10.83
N ARG A 28 -16.23 12.06 12.02
CA ARG A 28 -16.47 11.21 13.21
C ARG A 28 -17.59 10.18 13.01
N ARG A 29 -18.45 10.35 12.01
CA ARG A 29 -19.46 9.32 11.66
C ARG A 29 -19.00 8.38 10.54
N ASP A 30 -17.95 8.75 9.81
CA ASP A 30 -17.37 7.85 8.83
C ASP A 30 -16.46 6.87 9.56
N GLU A 31 -16.75 5.58 9.43
CA GLU A 31 -15.97 4.51 10.02
C GLU A 31 -14.75 4.12 9.17
N ARG A 32 -14.66 4.67 7.95
CA ARG A 32 -13.60 4.39 6.99
C ARG A 32 -12.45 5.38 7.16
N HIS A 33 -11.24 4.86 7.05
CA HIS A 33 -10.06 5.68 6.87
C HIS A 33 -9.64 5.64 5.41
N TYR A 34 -9.22 6.80 4.94
CA TYR A 34 -8.72 7.01 3.60
C TYR A 34 -7.23 7.25 3.71
N VAL A 35 -6.48 6.42 2.99
CA VAL A 35 -5.05 6.59 2.81
C VAL A 35 -4.83 7.60 1.70
N GLU A 36 -3.90 8.52 1.93
CA GLU A 36 -3.41 9.44 0.92
C GLU A 36 -1.91 9.22 0.77
N LEU A 37 -1.48 9.16 -0.48
CA LEU A 37 -0.09 8.95 -0.85
C LEU A 37 0.29 10.02 -1.86
N TYR A 38 1.18 10.91 -1.44
CA TYR A 38 1.90 11.78 -2.35
C TYR A 38 3.25 11.14 -2.64
N ILE A 39 3.58 10.93 -3.91
CA ILE A 39 4.86 10.38 -4.32
C ILE A 39 5.37 11.11 -5.55
N GLU A 40 6.65 11.45 -5.54
CA GLU A 40 7.37 12.01 -6.66
C GLU A 40 8.43 11.00 -7.12
N THR A 41 8.20 10.40 -8.28
CA THR A 41 9.06 9.35 -8.84
C THR A 41 10.01 9.91 -9.89
N LEU A 42 11.27 9.43 -9.85
CA LEU A 42 12.33 9.80 -10.78
C LEU A 42 12.57 8.74 -11.87
N PHE A 43 11.79 7.67 -11.87
CA PHE A 43 11.88 6.56 -12.81
C PHE A 43 10.49 6.17 -13.32
N THR A 44 10.46 5.54 -14.49
CA THR A 44 9.23 4.99 -15.06
C THR A 44 8.83 3.73 -14.30
N ILE A 45 7.65 3.73 -13.70
CA ILE A 45 7.11 2.57 -13.02
C ILE A 45 6.58 1.60 -14.08
N THR A 46 7.21 0.43 -14.17
CA THR A 46 6.80 -0.66 -15.06
C THR A 46 6.64 -1.95 -14.27
N ASN A 47 6.51 -3.09 -14.96
CA ASN A 47 6.52 -4.42 -14.32
C ASN A 47 7.83 -4.78 -13.61
N ASN A 48 8.87 -3.95 -13.73
CA ASN A 48 10.10 -4.11 -12.98
C ASN A 48 10.02 -3.58 -11.53
N PHE A 49 8.96 -2.84 -11.19
CA PHE A 49 8.72 -2.35 -9.84
C PHE A 49 7.83 -3.33 -9.07
N LYS A 50 8.37 -3.89 -7.99
CA LYS A 50 7.73 -4.88 -7.14
C LYS A 50 7.36 -4.27 -5.79
N LEU A 51 6.16 -4.59 -5.32
CA LEU A 51 5.65 -4.28 -3.99
C LEU A 51 5.42 -5.57 -3.21
N ASP A 52 6.08 -5.67 -2.06
CA ASP A 52 5.97 -6.78 -1.13
C ASP A 52 5.26 -6.29 0.13
N PHE A 53 4.10 -6.90 0.44
CA PHE A 53 3.29 -6.59 1.60
C PHE A 53 3.42 -7.72 2.63
N TYR A 54 3.97 -7.38 3.79
CA TYR A 54 4.13 -8.28 4.92
C TYR A 54 3.15 -7.91 6.01
N PHE A 55 2.30 -8.85 6.41
CA PHE A 55 1.33 -8.60 7.45
C PHE A 55 1.82 -9.11 8.80
N TYR A 56 1.73 -8.25 9.81
CA TYR A 56 2.05 -8.58 11.19
C TYR A 56 0.77 -8.54 12.00
N GLN A 57 0.48 -9.61 12.73
CA GLN A 57 -0.65 -9.68 13.63
C GLN A 57 -0.33 -8.98 14.95
N PHE A 58 -1.30 -8.29 15.53
CA PHE A 58 -1.18 -7.75 16.87
C PHE A 58 -1.61 -8.81 17.90
N LEU A 59 -0.65 -9.39 18.61
CA LEU A 59 -0.84 -10.38 19.67
C LEU A 59 -0.18 -9.92 20.96
N THR A 60 -0.91 -9.96 22.07
CA THR A 60 -0.36 -9.73 23.41
C THR A 60 0.45 -8.43 23.51
N ASN A 61 -0.12 -7.34 22.95
CA ASN A 61 0.49 -6.00 22.92
C ASN A 61 1.79 -5.87 22.08
N ARG A 62 2.05 -6.80 21.16
CA ARG A 62 3.19 -6.77 20.24
C ARG A 62 2.77 -7.14 18.82
N TYR A 63 3.46 -6.58 17.83
CA TYR A 63 3.33 -7.00 16.44
C TYR A 63 4.20 -8.23 16.20
N GLN A 64 3.60 -9.34 15.79
CA GLN A 64 4.27 -10.58 15.43
C GLN A 64 4.10 -10.86 13.93
N PRO A 65 5.12 -11.38 13.23
CA PRO A 65 4.97 -11.78 11.83
C PRO A 65 3.81 -12.78 11.68
N SER A 66 2.98 -12.57 10.66
CA SER A 66 1.95 -13.54 10.28
C SER A 66 2.37 -14.30 9.01
N PHE A 67 1.66 -15.36 8.67
CA PHE A 67 1.88 -16.12 7.43
C PHE A 67 1.32 -15.42 6.18
N VAL A 68 0.66 -14.26 6.33
CA VAL A 68 0.07 -13.54 5.22
C VAL A 68 1.11 -12.60 4.63
N GLU A 69 1.59 -12.96 3.45
CA GLU A 69 2.50 -12.15 2.64
C GLU A 69 1.95 -12.09 1.22
N VAL A 70 2.00 -10.91 0.61
CA VAL A 70 1.49 -10.72 -0.74
C VAL A 70 2.49 -9.92 -1.57
N HIS A 71 2.85 -10.46 -2.73
CA HIS A 71 3.89 -9.93 -3.58
C HIS A 71 3.32 -9.62 -4.95
N PHE A 72 3.47 -8.38 -5.41
CA PHE A 72 2.94 -7.95 -6.70
C PHE A 72 3.98 -7.14 -7.48
N ASN A 73 3.99 -7.32 -8.80
CA ASN A 73 4.51 -6.30 -9.68
C ASN A 73 3.47 -5.18 -9.79
N PHE A 74 3.90 -3.92 -9.80
CA PHE A 74 3.01 -2.77 -9.66
C PHE A 74 1.95 -2.70 -10.78
N CYS A 75 2.34 -2.92 -12.03
CA CYS A 75 1.37 -2.87 -13.13
C CYS A 75 0.43 -4.08 -13.12
N GLU A 76 0.91 -5.25 -12.70
CA GLU A 76 0.03 -6.40 -12.48
C GLU A 76 -0.96 -6.15 -11.34
N LEU A 77 -0.56 -5.43 -10.29
CA LEU A 77 -1.47 -5.02 -9.22
C LEU A 77 -2.61 -4.14 -9.75
N LEU A 78 -2.33 -3.21 -10.66
CA LEU A 78 -3.34 -2.33 -11.23
C LEU A 78 -4.34 -3.05 -12.15
N GLU A 79 -3.90 -4.12 -12.81
CA GLU A 79 -4.71 -4.84 -13.80
C GLU A 79 -5.41 -6.08 -13.24
N LYS A 80 -4.70 -6.84 -12.39
CA LYS A 80 -5.11 -8.18 -11.95
C LYS A 80 -5.69 -8.19 -10.54
N ASP A 81 -5.24 -7.32 -9.63
CA ASP A 81 -5.83 -7.27 -8.29
C ASP A 81 -7.18 -6.54 -8.35
N ARG A 82 -8.24 -7.32 -8.15
CA ARG A 82 -9.62 -6.83 -8.16
C ARG A 82 -10.21 -6.62 -6.78
N LEU A 83 -9.50 -7.02 -5.71
CA LEU A 83 -10.12 -7.19 -4.39
C LEU A 83 -9.44 -6.39 -3.27
N PHE A 84 -8.11 -6.21 -3.29
CA PHE A 84 -7.40 -5.58 -2.16
C PHE A 84 -6.99 -4.14 -2.42
N PHE A 85 -5.86 -3.94 -3.10
CA PHE A 85 -5.20 -2.65 -3.29
C PHE A 85 -5.43 -2.10 -4.69
N GLY A 86 -5.55 -2.98 -5.70
CA GLY A 86 -5.70 -2.62 -7.11
C GLY A 86 -6.86 -1.65 -7.39
N PRO A 87 -8.09 -1.89 -6.92
CA PRO A 87 -9.21 -0.97 -7.17
C PRO A 87 -9.01 0.42 -6.57
N ALA A 88 -8.43 0.49 -5.36
CA ALA A 88 -8.16 1.76 -4.68
C ALA A 88 -7.06 2.55 -5.40
N LEU A 89 -5.96 1.87 -5.78
CA LEU A 89 -4.85 2.47 -6.51
C LEU A 89 -5.26 2.92 -7.90
N LYS A 90 -5.98 2.09 -8.66
CA LYS A 90 -6.47 2.43 -10.00
C LYS A 90 -7.40 3.63 -9.97
N LYS A 91 -8.29 3.70 -8.98
CA LYS A 91 -9.17 4.87 -8.79
C LYS A 91 -8.37 6.13 -8.47
N ALA A 92 -7.35 6.04 -7.62
CA ALA A 92 -6.54 7.18 -7.23
C ALA A 92 -5.59 7.65 -8.35
N LEU A 93 -5.10 6.72 -9.18
CA LEU A 93 -4.28 7.01 -10.37
C LEU A 93 -5.10 7.59 -11.54
N GLY A 94 -6.42 7.47 -11.52
CA GLY A 94 -7.29 8.03 -12.56
C GLY A 94 -6.97 7.49 -13.94
N ASN A 95 -6.51 8.35 -14.85
CA ASN A 95 -6.21 8.01 -16.24
C ASN A 95 -4.77 7.49 -16.46
N HIS A 96 -3.95 7.44 -15.40
CA HIS A 96 -2.61 6.89 -15.50
C HIS A 96 -2.67 5.36 -15.63
N THR A 97 -2.29 4.87 -16.80
CA THR A 97 -2.10 3.43 -17.07
C THR A 97 -0.63 3.09 -17.07
N CYS A 98 -0.31 1.83 -16.79
CA CYS A 98 1.06 1.37 -16.94
C CYS A 98 1.52 1.36 -18.41
N PRO A 99 2.79 1.66 -18.70
CA PRO A 99 3.83 2.14 -17.78
C PRO A 99 3.60 3.59 -17.31
N ILE A 100 3.84 3.86 -16.04
CA ILE A 100 3.61 5.19 -15.44
C ILE A 100 4.91 6.00 -15.51
N PRO A 101 4.92 7.17 -16.17
CA PRO A 101 6.14 7.97 -16.34
C PRO A 101 6.67 8.53 -15.01
N PRO A 102 7.91 9.02 -14.95
CA PRO A 102 8.39 9.81 -13.82
C PRO A 102 7.51 11.04 -13.61
N GLY A 103 7.24 11.40 -12.35
CA GLY A 103 6.44 12.59 -12.05
C GLY A 103 5.86 12.62 -10.65
N ASN A 104 5.00 13.62 -10.43
CA ASN A 104 4.28 13.84 -9.19
C ASN A 104 2.92 13.15 -9.24
N TYR A 105 2.65 12.28 -8.27
CA TYR A 105 1.40 11.56 -8.13
C TYR A 105 0.79 11.82 -6.76
N ASP A 106 -0.40 12.40 -6.76
CA ASP A 106 -1.19 12.68 -5.56
C ASP A 106 -2.39 11.73 -5.51
N LEU A 107 -2.18 10.57 -4.87
CA LEU A 107 -3.15 9.50 -4.76
C LEU A 107 -3.99 9.71 -3.51
N ARG A 108 -5.20 10.26 -3.70
CA ARG A 108 -6.12 10.57 -2.59
C ARG A 108 -7.27 9.58 -2.52
N ASN A 109 -7.89 9.53 -1.34
CA ASN A 109 -9.13 8.77 -1.09
C ASN A 109 -9.00 7.27 -1.33
N MET A 110 -7.81 6.69 -1.11
CA MET A 110 -7.62 5.25 -1.22
C MET A 110 -8.22 4.56 0.01
N SER A 111 -9.20 3.71 -0.19
CA SER A 111 -9.81 2.90 0.87
C SER A 111 -9.78 1.44 0.47
N ILE A 112 -9.34 0.58 1.37
CA ILE A 112 -9.40 -0.87 1.17
C ILE A 112 -10.82 -1.31 1.52
N LEU A 113 -11.59 -1.55 0.46
CA LEU A 113 -13.04 -1.70 0.50
C LEU A 113 -13.46 -3.01 1.17
N GLU A 114 -12.81 -4.11 0.82
CA GLU A 114 -13.20 -5.45 1.26
C GLU A 114 -11.97 -6.24 1.69
N THR A 115 -12.08 -6.88 2.86
CA THR A 115 -11.10 -7.85 3.31
C THR A 115 -11.72 -9.23 3.13
N PRO A 116 -11.01 -10.23 2.58
CA PRO A 116 -11.56 -11.55 2.33
C PRO A 116 -12.16 -12.14 3.59
N ASN A 117 -13.31 -12.80 3.43
CA ASN A 117 -13.90 -13.61 4.48
C ASN A 117 -12.88 -14.67 4.93
N GLY A 118 -12.61 -14.75 6.24
CA GLY A 118 -11.63 -15.68 6.81
C GLY A 118 -10.22 -15.10 6.97
N PHE A 119 -10.03 -13.79 6.82
CA PHE A 119 -8.74 -13.16 7.12
C PHE A 119 -8.32 -13.45 8.58
N PRO A 120 -7.08 -13.91 8.83
CA PRO A 120 -6.72 -14.63 10.04
C PRO A 120 -6.67 -13.79 11.32
N PHE A 121 -6.74 -12.46 11.21
CA PHE A 121 -6.68 -11.56 12.37
C PHE A 121 -7.36 -10.23 12.14
N THR A 122 -7.84 -9.62 13.23
CA THR A 122 -8.58 -8.35 13.18
C THR A 122 -7.70 -7.13 13.37
N LYS A 123 -6.50 -7.26 13.95
CA LYS A 123 -5.59 -6.13 14.22
C LYS A 123 -4.19 -6.50 13.81
N GLY A 124 -3.50 -5.56 13.17
CA GLY A 124 -2.15 -5.79 12.71
C GLY A 124 -1.47 -4.55 12.17
N ARG A 125 -0.30 -4.76 11.58
CA ARG A 125 0.47 -3.76 10.85
C ARG A 125 0.88 -4.37 9.51
N ILE A 126 0.69 -3.61 8.45
CA ILE A 126 1.15 -3.95 7.11
C ILE A 126 2.46 -3.24 6.91
N TYR A 127 3.50 -3.97 6.55
CA TYR A 127 4.75 -3.42 6.05
C TYR A 127 4.76 -3.56 4.52
N CYS A 128 5.17 -2.51 3.83
CA CYS A 128 5.28 -2.48 2.38
C CYS A 128 6.73 -2.20 2.01
N ASN A 129 7.34 -3.11 1.26
CA ASN A 129 8.66 -2.94 0.68
C ASN A 129 8.53 -2.79 -0.84
N GLY A 130 9.13 -1.74 -1.38
CA GLY A 130 9.20 -1.49 -2.82
C GLY A 130 10.61 -1.71 -3.32
N SER A 131 10.75 -2.48 -4.40
CA SER A 131 12.02 -2.70 -5.08
C SER A 131 11.88 -2.59 -6.58
N VAL A 132 12.93 -2.17 -7.27
CA VAL A 132 12.99 -2.10 -8.73
C VAL A 132 14.09 -3.02 -9.24
N THR A 133 13.78 -3.81 -10.26
CA THR A 133 14.77 -4.70 -10.89
C THR A 133 15.39 -4.01 -12.11
N GLU A 134 16.70 -3.77 -12.05
CA GLU A 134 17.51 -3.21 -13.14
C GLU A 134 18.62 -4.21 -13.48
N ASN A 135 18.72 -4.63 -14.75
CA ASN A 135 19.75 -5.58 -15.22
C ASN A 135 19.84 -6.88 -14.41
N GLY A 136 18.71 -7.38 -13.91
CA GLY A 136 18.64 -8.60 -13.08
C GLY A 136 19.01 -8.38 -11.61
N VAL A 137 19.35 -7.16 -11.20
CA VAL A 137 19.63 -6.79 -9.81
C VAL A 137 18.45 -6.04 -9.22
N SER A 138 17.98 -6.49 -8.05
CA SER A 138 16.92 -5.80 -7.31
C SER A 138 17.51 -4.68 -6.46
N HIS A 139 16.95 -3.49 -6.62
CA HIS A 139 17.34 -2.29 -5.88
C HIS A 139 16.20 -1.84 -4.98
N PHE A 140 16.55 -1.48 -3.74
CA PHE A 140 15.61 -0.91 -2.79
C PHE A 140 15.09 0.46 -3.25
N VAL A 141 13.77 0.65 -3.16
CA VAL A 141 13.07 1.89 -3.50
C VAL A 141 12.42 2.51 -2.27
N LEU A 142 11.60 1.76 -1.53
CA LEU A 142 10.86 2.31 -0.38
C LEU A 142 10.51 1.24 0.65
N TYR A 143 10.36 1.66 1.90
CA TYR A 143 9.87 0.87 3.01
C TYR A 143 8.93 1.70 3.87
N ALA A 144 7.70 1.24 4.01
CA ALA A 144 6.67 1.93 4.79
C ALA A 144 5.84 0.93 5.60
N SER A 145 5.12 1.44 6.58
CA SER A 145 4.15 0.66 7.35
C SER A 145 2.88 1.42 7.62
N ILE A 146 1.79 0.69 7.85
CA ILE A 146 0.51 1.24 8.26
C ILE A 146 -0.19 0.25 9.19
N ASP A 147 -0.77 0.75 10.29
CA ASP A 147 -1.55 -0.06 11.20
C ASP A 147 -2.91 -0.37 10.56
N MET A 148 -3.40 -1.59 10.73
CA MET A 148 -4.70 -2.03 10.20
C MET A 148 -5.59 -2.59 11.31
N GLU A 149 -6.88 -2.29 11.21
CA GLU A 149 -7.93 -2.88 12.03
C GLU A 149 -9.12 -3.28 11.15
N LEU A 150 -9.45 -4.56 11.13
CA LEU A 150 -10.65 -5.09 10.50
C LEU A 150 -11.79 -4.96 11.48
N LYS A 151 -12.76 -4.11 11.12
CA LYS A 151 -14.08 -4.16 11.73
C LYS A 151 -14.84 -5.28 11.03
N THR A 152 -15.16 -6.34 11.76
CA THR A 152 -16.12 -7.33 11.30
C THR A 152 -17.45 -6.63 11.08
N ILE A 153 -17.90 -6.56 9.83
CA ILE A 153 -19.29 -6.24 9.54
C ILE A 153 -20.07 -7.45 10.04
N ARG A 154 -20.76 -7.32 11.17
CA ARG A 154 -21.79 -8.29 11.56
C ARG A 154 -22.87 -8.18 10.49
N ILE A 155 -22.88 -9.13 9.57
CA ILE A 155 -24.00 -9.38 8.65
C ILE A 155 -25.11 -10.04 9.48
#